data_AF-A0A431KIQ9-F1
#
_entry.id   AF-A0A431KIQ9-F1
#
_cell.length_a   1.000
_cell.length_b   1.000
_cell.length_c   1.000
_cell.angle_alpha   90.00
_cell.angle_beta   90.00
_cell.angle_gamma   90.00
#
_symmetry.space_group_name_H-M   'P 1'
#
loop_
_entity.id
_entity.type
_entity.pdbx_description
1 polymer ?
#
loop_
_entity_poly.entity_id
_entity_poly.type
_entity_poly.pdbx_seq_one_letter_code
_entity_poly.pdbx_strand_id
1 'polypeptide(L)'
;MELVLFDLDNTLLAGDSDFEWAQYLISRGVLDKEVYEARNQEFFDQYKAGTLDIFEFLDFQLKPLARHSREQLDAWHREFMDARIRPMMTAKSVALVNKYLDAGAIVAIVTATNSFVTGPIARAFRIPHLVATIPAQENGAFTGKPRGTPAFKGGKIERVEAWLESLGLCWGSFQRSWFYSDSHNDLPLLGKVTDPVAVDPDDTLRKHADTLCWPVISLRG
;
A
#
# COMPACT_ATOMS: atom_id res chain seq x y z
N MET A 1 -21.54 1.84 12.59
CA MET A 1 -20.23 2.36 12.17
C MET A 1 -19.69 1.45 11.08
N GLU A 2 -19.04 2.05 10.09
CA GLU A 2 -18.52 1.39 8.89
C GLU A 2 -16.98 1.37 8.94
N LEU A 3 -16.37 0.26 8.53
CA LEU A 3 -14.91 0.14 8.35
C LEU A 3 -14.59 0.10 6.86
N VAL A 4 -13.74 0.99 6.37
CA VAL A 4 -13.39 1.03 4.95
C VAL A 4 -11.87 0.95 4.82
N LEU A 5 -11.43 -0.15 4.22
CA LEU A 5 -10.04 -0.42 3.95
C LEU A 5 -9.77 -0.20 2.47
N PHE A 6 -8.64 0.41 2.15
CA PHE A 6 -8.19 0.58 0.78
C PHE A 6 -6.78 0.03 0.63
N ASP A 7 -6.57 -0.86 -0.32
CA ASP A 7 -5.22 -1.01 -0.88
C ASP A 7 -4.82 0.28 -1.61
N LEU A 8 -3.52 0.49 -1.83
CA LEU A 8 -3.00 1.74 -2.33
C LEU A 8 -2.58 1.67 -3.80
N ASP A 9 -1.59 0.84 -4.06
CA ASP A 9 -0.87 0.77 -5.33
C ASP A 9 -1.76 0.05 -6.36
N ASN A 10 -1.91 0.61 -7.55
CA ASN A 10 -2.85 0.17 -8.60
C ASN A 10 -4.35 0.17 -8.22
N THR A 11 -4.68 0.44 -6.95
CA THR A 11 -6.03 0.54 -6.38
C THR A 11 -6.49 2.00 -6.25
N LEU A 12 -6.00 2.74 -5.24
CA LEU A 12 -6.31 4.17 -5.08
C LEU A 12 -5.46 5.05 -5.98
N LEU A 13 -4.22 4.63 -6.22
CA LEU A 13 -3.33 5.25 -7.18
C LEU A 13 -3.44 4.52 -8.51
N ALA A 14 -3.45 5.28 -9.61
CA ALA A 14 -3.30 4.74 -10.96
C ALA A 14 -1.82 4.41 -11.28
N GLY A 15 -1.15 3.70 -10.37
CA GLY A 15 0.26 3.34 -10.45
C GLY A 15 0.78 2.73 -9.15
N ASP A 16 2.04 2.29 -9.18
CA ASP A 16 2.74 1.68 -8.05
C ASP A 16 3.72 2.67 -7.43
N SER A 17 3.44 3.10 -6.20
CA SER A 17 4.24 4.09 -5.48
C SER A 17 5.61 3.58 -5.02
N ASP A 18 5.77 2.27 -4.77
CA ASP A 18 7.06 1.68 -4.38
C ASP A 18 8.00 1.65 -5.60
N PHE A 19 7.48 1.21 -6.74
CA PHE A 19 8.19 1.24 -8.02
C PHE A 19 8.57 2.66 -8.42
N GLU A 20 7.62 3.60 -8.34
CA GLU A 20 7.84 4.99 -8.75
C GLU A 20 8.79 5.75 -7.81
N TRP A 21 8.83 5.39 -6.53
CA TRP A 21 9.83 5.92 -5.60
C TRP A 21 11.25 5.51 -6.02
N ALA A 22 11.45 4.23 -6.37
CA ALA A 22 12.73 3.78 -6.91
C ALA A 22 13.10 4.49 -8.21
N GLN A 23 12.15 4.64 -9.15
CA GLN A 23 12.37 5.38 -10.40
C GLN A 23 12.71 6.85 -10.16
N TYR A 24 12.08 7.49 -9.18
CA TYR A 24 12.41 8.84 -8.76
C TYR A 24 13.86 8.91 -8.24
N LEU A 25 14.29 8.00 -7.37
CA LEU A 25 15.67 7.97 -6.86
C LEU A 25 16.70 7.68 -7.96
N ILE A 26 16.39 6.80 -8.92
CA ILE A 26 17.20 6.56 -10.12
C ILE A 26 17.35 7.87 -10.92
N SER A 27 16.27 8.60 -11.14
CA SER A 27 16.30 9.87 -11.88
C SER A 27 17.14 10.97 -11.20
N ARG A 28 17.37 10.83 -9.89
CA ARG A 28 18.25 11.70 -9.09
C ARG A 28 19.71 11.23 -9.04
N GLY A 29 20.04 10.11 -9.68
CA GLY A 29 21.36 9.49 -9.64
C GLY A 29 21.70 8.86 -8.28
N VAL A 30 20.68 8.59 -7.45
CA VAL A 30 20.85 8.02 -6.10
C VAL A 30 20.97 6.50 -6.17
N LEU A 31 20.26 5.88 -7.11
CA LEU A 31 20.29 4.45 -7.37
C LEU A 31 20.88 4.19 -8.76
N ASP A 32 21.67 3.14 -8.86
CA ASP A 32 22.14 2.59 -10.13
C ASP A 32 20.97 1.90 -10.82
N LYS A 33 20.66 2.33 -12.04
CA LYS A 33 19.46 1.90 -12.75
C LYS A 33 19.53 0.42 -13.10
N GLU A 34 20.63 0.00 -13.70
CA GLU A 34 20.83 -1.35 -14.22
C GLU A 34 20.77 -2.38 -13.09
N VAL A 35 21.44 -2.11 -11.98
CA VAL A 35 21.44 -3.00 -10.81
C VAL A 35 20.04 -3.06 -10.18
N TYR A 36 19.35 -1.92 -10.06
CA TYR A 36 18.06 -1.88 -9.39
C TYR A 36 16.95 -2.54 -10.22
N GLU A 37 16.90 -2.26 -11.52
CA GLU A 37 15.91 -2.85 -12.43
C GLU A 37 16.07 -4.36 -12.54
N ALA A 38 17.30 -4.87 -12.66
CA ALA A 38 17.56 -6.31 -12.71
C ALA A 38 17.04 -7.03 -11.45
N ARG A 39 17.30 -6.44 -10.27
CA ARG A 39 16.89 -7.04 -9.00
C ARG A 39 15.38 -6.93 -8.75
N ASN A 40 14.75 -5.82 -9.14
CA ASN A 40 13.30 -5.68 -9.08
C ASN A 40 12.59 -6.67 -10.00
N GLN A 41 13.13 -6.92 -11.19
CA GLN A 41 12.56 -7.90 -12.12
C GLN A 41 12.58 -9.31 -11.50
N GLU A 42 13.68 -9.69 -10.85
CA GLU A 42 13.79 -10.96 -10.14
C GLU A 42 12.71 -11.11 -9.05
N PHE A 43 12.52 -10.08 -8.22
CA PHE A 43 11.47 -10.09 -7.20
C PHE A 43 10.06 -10.12 -7.80
N PHE A 44 9.84 -9.43 -8.91
CA PHE A 44 8.56 -9.46 -9.62
C PHE A 44 8.25 -10.84 -10.21
N ASP A 45 9.26 -11.53 -10.73
CA ASP A 45 9.10 -12.90 -11.23
C ASP A 45 8.82 -13.89 -10.08
N GLN A 46 9.51 -13.74 -8.94
CA GLN A 46 9.22 -14.51 -7.72
C GLN A 46 7.82 -14.22 -7.18
N TYR A 47 7.37 -12.96 -7.25
CA TYR A 47 6.02 -12.54 -6.86
C TYR A 47 4.97 -13.25 -7.72
N LYS A 48 5.13 -13.24 -9.05
CA LYS A 48 4.26 -13.96 -9.99
C LYS A 48 4.28 -15.47 -9.77
N ALA A 49 5.42 -16.04 -9.44
CA ALA A 49 5.57 -17.46 -9.15
C ALA A 49 5.05 -17.85 -7.75
N GLY A 50 4.70 -16.88 -6.90
CA GLY A 50 4.29 -17.10 -5.52
C GLY A 50 5.42 -17.52 -4.57
N THR A 51 6.68 -17.39 -4.99
CA THR A 51 7.89 -17.82 -4.26
C THR A 51 8.65 -16.67 -3.60
N LEU A 52 8.16 -15.43 -3.71
CA LEU A 52 8.81 -14.25 -3.15
C LEU A 52 9.07 -14.36 -1.64
N ASP A 53 10.35 -14.25 -1.25
CA ASP A 53 10.73 -13.98 0.14
C ASP A 53 10.53 -12.49 0.44
N ILE A 54 9.52 -12.18 1.25
CA ILE A 54 9.18 -10.81 1.60
C ILE A 54 10.28 -10.10 2.39
N PHE A 55 11.07 -10.82 3.19
CA PHE A 55 12.15 -10.21 3.97
C PHE A 55 13.34 -9.87 3.09
N GLU A 56 13.66 -10.71 2.10
CA GLU A 56 14.72 -10.42 1.11
C GLU A 56 14.34 -9.21 0.24
N PHE A 57 13.08 -9.15 -0.20
CA PHE A 57 12.54 -8.00 -0.93
C PHE A 57 12.61 -6.71 -0.10
N LEU A 58 12.18 -6.74 1.16
CA LEU A 58 12.20 -5.57 2.03
C LEU A 58 13.62 -5.14 2.39
N ASP A 59 14.55 -6.08 2.62
CA ASP A 59 15.97 -5.75 2.84
C ASP A 59 16.56 -5.03 1.61
N PHE A 60 16.12 -5.37 0.40
CA PHE A 60 16.50 -4.64 -0.81
C PHE A 60 15.83 -3.26 -0.91
N GLN A 61 14.50 -3.20 -0.82
CA GLN A 61 13.72 -1.96 -1.03
C GLN A 61 13.98 -0.90 0.05
N LEU A 62 14.30 -1.29 1.29
CA LEU A 62 14.50 -0.36 2.40
C LEU A 62 15.95 0.13 2.52
N LYS A 63 16.92 -0.53 1.87
CA LYS A 63 18.34 -0.11 1.87
C LYS A 63 18.57 1.35 1.49
N PRO A 64 17.93 1.91 0.44
CA PRO A 64 18.09 3.31 0.09
C PRO A 64 17.75 4.24 1.26
N LEU A 65 16.76 3.90 2.09
CA LEU A 65 16.37 4.72 3.24
C LEU A 65 17.47 4.78 4.32
N ALA A 66 18.32 3.77 4.43
CA ALA A 66 19.42 3.75 5.40
C ALA A 66 20.66 4.53 4.94
N ARG A 67 20.78 4.84 3.65
CA ARG A 67 21.98 5.45 3.05
C ARG A 67 21.96 6.97 3.07
N HIS A 68 20.84 7.58 3.45
CA HIS A 68 20.64 9.02 3.39
C HIS A 68 20.07 9.57 4.69
N SER A 69 20.38 10.84 4.99
CA SER A 69 19.84 11.49 6.17
C SER A 69 18.32 11.65 6.07
N ARG A 70 17.66 11.75 7.22
CA ARG A 70 16.21 11.90 7.26
C ARG A 70 15.75 13.18 6.55
N GLU A 71 16.50 14.26 6.68
CA GLU A 71 16.21 15.55 6.05
C GLU A 71 16.24 15.46 4.53
N GLN A 72 17.24 14.75 3.98
CA GLN A 72 17.39 14.56 2.54
C GLN A 72 16.26 13.69 1.97
N LEU A 73 15.93 12.61 2.67
CA LEU A 73 14.81 11.74 2.32
C LEU A 73 13.48 12.50 2.34
N ASP A 74 13.22 13.29 3.39
CA ASP A 74 12.00 14.09 3.47
C ASP A 74 11.93 15.15 2.37
N ALA A 75 13.07 15.72 1.94
CA ALA A 75 13.13 16.66 0.82
C ALA A 75 12.78 15.99 -0.52
N TRP A 76 13.41 14.85 -0.81
CA TRP A 76 13.10 14.05 -1.99
C TRP A 76 11.67 13.56 -2.00
N HIS A 77 11.14 13.17 -0.85
CA HIS A 77 9.75 12.71 -0.74
C HIS A 77 8.76 13.80 -1.11
N ARG A 78 8.99 15.05 -0.68
CA ARG A 78 8.14 16.19 -1.10
C ARG A 78 8.13 16.38 -2.61
N GLU A 79 9.30 16.35 -3.25
CA GLU A 79 9.39 16.44 -4.71
C GLU A 79 8.71 15.25 -5.41
N PHE A 80 8.89 14.04 -4.88
CA PHE A 80 8.24 12.82 -5.37
C PHE A 80 6.71 12.89 -5.30
N MET A 81 6.17 13.41 -4.19
CA MET A 81 4.73 13.61 -4.04
C MET A 81 4.15 14.46 -5.16
N ASP A 82 4.79 15.57 -5.50
CA ASP A 82 4.31 16.48 -6.53
C ASP A 82 4.54 15.94 -7.94
N ALA A 83 5.71 15.34 -8.21
CA ALA A 83 6.11 14.90 -9.53
C ALA A 83 5.54 13.54 -9.96
N ARG A 84 5.29 12.62 -9.01
CA ARG A 84 4.89 11.23 -9.31
C ARG A 84 3.52 10.88 -8.71
N ILE A 85 3.30 11.16 -7.43
CA ILE A 85 2.08 10.70 -6.74
C ILE A 85 0.84 11.51 -7.13
N ARG A 86 0.89 12.84 -7.09
CA ARG A 86 -0.28 13.68 -7.39
C ARG A 86 -0.90 13.38 -8.77
N PRO A 87 -0.11 13.18 -9.85
CA PRO A 87 -0.65 12.75 -11.14
C PRO A 87 -1.38 11.40 -11.12
N MET A 88 -1.04 10.48 -10.20
CA MET A 88 -1.67 9.17 -10.07
C MET A 88 -2.96 9.18 -9.23
N MET A 89 -3.22 10.27 -8.49
CA MET A 89 -4.44 10.43 -7.69
C MET A 89 -5.62 10.84 -8.58
N THR A 90 -6.45 9.87 -8.97
CA THR A 90 -7.58 10.14 -9.87
C THR A 90 -8.74 10.83 -9.17
N ALA A 91 -9.54 11.59 -9.93
CA ALA A 91 -10.76 12.20 -9.39
C ALA A 91 -11.74 11.15 -8.84
N LYS A 92 -11.80 9.95 -9.46
CA LYS A 92 -12.65 8.84 -9.01
C LYS A 92 -12.18 8.28 -7.67
N SER A 93 -10.88 8.06 -7.47
CA SER A 93 -10.35 7.52 -6.21
C SER A 93 -10.50 8.52 -5.07
N VAL A 94 -10.22 9.81 -5.32
CA VAL A 94 -10.45 10.89 -4.35
C VAL A 94 -11.94 11.00 -3.97
N ALA A 95 -12.84 10.94 -4.95
CA ALA A 95 -14.28 11.00 -4.69
C ALA A 95 -14.78 9.80 -3.87
N LEU A 96 -14.27 8.59 -4.17
CA LEU A 96 -14.63 7.38 -3.43
C LEU A 96 -14.21 7.48 -1.95
N VAL A 97 -12.99 7.93 -1.69
CA VAL A 97 -12.49 8.11 -0.31
C VAL A 97 -13.32 9.17 0.43
N ASN A 98 -13.54 10.33 -0.18
CA ASN A 98 -14.31 11.41 0.44
C ASN A 98 -15.75 10.98 0.78
N LYS A 99 -16.40 10.19 -0.07
CA LYS A 99 -17.73 9.64 0.20
C LYS A 99 -17.79 8.92 1.57
N TYR A 100 -16.79 8.11 1.89
CA TYR A 100 -16.76 7.36 3.15
C TYR A 100 -16.34 8.23 4.34
N LEU A 101 -15.39 9.14 4.13
CA LEU A 101 -14.99 10.11 5.16
C LEU A 101 -16.16 11.00 5.57
N ASP A 102 -16.90 11.53 4.59
CA ASP A 102 -18.05 12.42 4.83
C ASP A 102 -19.25 11.68 5.45
N ALA A 103 -19.32 10.35 5.27
CA ALA A 103 -20.28 9.47 5.95
C ALA A 103 -19.87 9.09 7.39
N GLY A 104 -18.69 9.53 7.85
CA GLY A 104 -18.20 9.23 9.20
C GLY A 104 -17.71 7.79 9.39
N ALA A 105 -17.31 7.10 8.31
CA ALA A 105 -16.70 5.79 8.39
C ALA A 105 -15.28 5.86 8.99
N ILE A 106 -14.82 4.75 9.59
CA ILE A 106 -13.39 4.57 9.91
C ILE A 106 -12.69 4.14 8.62
N VAL A 107 -11.78 4.98 8.13
CA VAL A 107 -11.10 4.76 6.85
C VAL A 107 -9.61 4.54 7.07
N ALA A 108 -9.04 3.48 6.47
CA ALA A 108 -7.62 3.19 6.50
C ALA A 108 -7.07 2.76 5.13
N ILE A 109 -5.84 3.13 4.85
CA ILE A 109 -5.04 2.50 3.79
C ILE A 109 -4.35 1.26 4.38
N VAL A 110 -4.36 0.15 3.64
CA VAL A 110 -3.71 -1.12 3.99
C VAL A 110 -2.81 -1.53 2.82
N THR A 111 -1.51 -1.26 2.93
CA THR A 111 -0.56 -1.38 1.82
C THR A 111 0.74 -2.09 2.26
N ALA A 112 1.32 -2.87 1.36
CA ALA A 112 2.64 -3.47 1.56
C ALA A 112 3.77 -2.42 1.52
N THR A 113 3.57 -1.36 0.73
CA THR A 113 4.53 -0.26 0.57
C THR A 113 4.77 0.44 1.89
N ASN A 114 6.03 0.78 2.13
CA ASN A 114 6.47 1.20 3.45
C ASN A 114 5.90 2.57 3.88
N SER A 115 5.76 2.78 5.19
CA SER A 115 5.10 3.96 5.76
C SER A 115 5.82 5.29 5.51
N PHE A 116 7.11 5.27 5.19
CA PHE A 116 7.82 6.48 4.77
C PHE A 116 7.32 6.95 3.40
N VAL A 117 7.22 6.03 2.43
CA VAL A 117 6.69 6.34 1.09
C VAL A 117 5.20 6.72 1.16
N THR A 118 4.40 5.98 1.93
CA THR A 118 2.92 6.08 1.87
C THR A 118 2.30 7.06 2.87
N GLY A 119 3.01 7.46 3.92
CA GLY A 119 2.51 8.38 4.94
C GLY A 119 1.98 9.71 4.38
N PRO A 120 2.74 10.43 3.53
CA PRO A 120 2.25 11.65 2.88
C PRO A 120 1.12 11.41 1.87
N ILE A 121 1.04 10.21 1.28
CA ILE A 121 -0.02 9.82 0.35
C ILE A 121 -1.35 9.69 1.09
N ALA A 122 -1.36 9.02 2.25
CA ALA A 122 -2.54 8.92 3.11
C ALA A 122 -3.07 10.30 3.51
N ARG A 123 -2.17 11.23 3.87
CA ARG A 123 -2.53 12.62 4.18
C ARG A 123 -3.11 13.35 2.97
N ALA A 124 -2.57 13.12 1.77
CA ALA A 124 -3.11 13.72 0.55
C ALA A 124 -4.54 13.25 0.23
N PHE A 125 -4.87 12.01 0.57
CA PHE A 125 -6.24 11.48 0.50
C PHE A 125 -7.13 11.85 1.71
N ARG A 126 -6.61 12.58 2.71
CA ARG A 126 -7.27 12.87 4.00
C ARG A 126 -7.62 11.62 4.82
N ILE A 127 -6.95 10.49 4.55
CA ILE A 127 -7.17 9.24 5.27
C ILE A 127 -6.36 9.27 6.57
N PRO A 128 -7.00 9.17 7.75
CA PRO A 128 -6.33 9.34 9.04
C PRO A 128 -5.50 8.12 9.46
N HIS A 129 -5.78 6.94 8.90
CA HIS A 129 -5.19 5.68 9.34
C HIS A 129 -4.39 5.02 8.21
N LEU A 130 -3.18 4.55 8.55
CA LEU A 130 -2.29 3.88 7.62
C LEU A 130 -1.74 2.61 8.25
N VAL A 131 -2.10 1.48 7.67
CA VAL A 131 -1.60 0.14 7.97
C VAL A 131 -0.60 -0.25 6.89
N ALA A 132 0.65 0.15 7.09
CA ALA A 132 1.74 -0.05 6.13
C ALA A 132 2.92 -0.83 6.74
N THR A 133 3.80 -1.40 5.91
CA THR A 133 5.09 -1.93 6.39
C THR A 133 5.90 -0.81 7.05
N ILE A 134 6.47 -1.04 8.23
CA ILE A 134 7.17 0.01 8.98
C ILE A 134 8.68 -0.16 8.83
N PRO A 135 9.41 0.82 8.25
CA PRO A 135 10.86 0.81 8.32
C PRO A 135 11.35 0.96 9.77
N ALA A 136 12.26 0.10 10.19
CA ALA A 136 12.91 0.21 11.49
C ALA A 136 13.79 1.47 11.55
N GLN A 137 13.82 2.08 12.73
CA GLN A 137 14.57 3.30 12.99
C GLN A 137 15.39 3.17 14.27
N GLU A 138 16.60 3.70 14.24
CA GLU A 138 17.50 3.85 15.38
C GLU A 138 18.07 5.26 15.37
N ASN A 139 18.01 5.95 16.53
CA ASN A 139 18.51 7.32 16.69
C ASN A 139 17.99 8.31 15.62
N GLY A 140 16.74 8.14 15.17
CA GLY A 140 16.09 8.99 14.17
C GLY A 140 16.43 8.69 12.71
N ALA A 141 17.30 7.71 12.44
CA ALA A 141 17.66 7.25 11.10
C ALA A 141 17.05 5.88 10.77
N PHE A 142 16.77 5.60 9.50
CA PHE A 142 16.31 4.28 9.08
C PHE A 142 17.45 3.27 9.08
N THR A 143 17.17 2.04 9.50
CA THR A 143 18.17 0.96 9.54
C THR A 143 18.25 0.16 8.24
N GLY A 144 17.28 0.35 7.34
CA GLY A 144 17.15 -0.41 6.09
C GLY A 144 16.49 -1.78 6.26
N LYS A 145 15.91 -2.05 7.44
CA LYS A 145 15.16 -3.27 7.75
C LYS A 145 13.71 -2.94 8.10
N PRO A 146 12.77 -3.89 7.95
CA PRO A 146 11.41 -3.71 8.45
C PRO A 146 11.34 -3.88 9.98
N ARG A 147 10.33 -3.28 10.60
CA ARG A 147 9.96 -3.44 12.02
C ARG A 147 8.60 -4.14 12.14
N GLY A 148 8.59 -5.27 12.84
CA GLY A 148 7.38 -6.08 13.05
C GLY A 148 6.93 -6.81 11.78
N THR A 149 5.72 -7.32 11.79
CA THR A 149 5.12 -8.08 10.68
C THR A 149 4.93 -7.19 9.44
N PRO A 150 5.46 -7.55 8.26
CA PRO A 150 5.17 -6.84 7.02
C PRO A 150 3.68 -6.85 6.64
N ALA A 151 3.20 -5.79 5.99
CA ALA A 151 1.82 -5.70 5.51
C ALA A 151 1.63 -6.47 4.18
N PHE A 152 1.97 -7.76 4.16
CA PHE A 152 1.95 -8.59 2.95
C PHE A 152 1.17 -9.89 3.18
N LYS A 153 0.26 -10.22 2.24
CA LYS A 153 -0.63 -11.40 2.32
C LYS A 153 -1.30 -11.50 3.70
N GLY A 154 -1.14 -12.62 4.42
CA GLY A 154 -1.69 -12.83 5.76
C GLY A 154 -1.29 -11.76 6.78
N GLY A 155 -0.10 -11.14 6.62
CA GLY A 155 0.37 -10.06 7.47
C GLY A 155 -0.52 -8.80 7.39
N LYS A 156 -1.25 -8.56 6.29
CA LYS A 156 -2.23 -7.47 6.23
C LYS A 156 -3.34 -7.67 7.26
N ILE A 157 -3.86 -8.90 7.42
CA ILE A 157 -4.92 -9.19 8.38
C ILE A 157 -4.43 -8.95 9.81
N GLU A 158 -3.29 -9.53 10.17
CA GLU A 158 -2.70 -9.36 11.52
C GLU A 158 -2.48 -7.88 11.85
N ARG A 159 -1.99 -7.10 10.90
CA ARG A 159 -1.76 -5.67 11.12
C ARG A 159 -3.05 -4.86 11.20
N VAL A 160 -4.08 -5.20 10.43
CA VAL A 160 -5.40 -4.55 10.54
C VAL A 160 -6.01 -4.88 11.91
N GLU A 161 -5.92 -6.13 12.36
CA GLU A 161 -6.42 -6.55 13.68
C GLU A 161 -5.71 -5.83 14.82
N ALA A 162 -4.37 -5.79 14.80
CA ALA A 162 -3.59 -5.06 15.80
C ALA A 162 -3.91 -3.55 15.79
N TRP A 163 -4.12 -2.97 14.60
CA TRP A 163 -4.53 -1.57 14.49
C TRP A 163 -5.94 -1.34 15.06
N LEU A 164 -6.92 -2.18 14.74
CA LEU A 164 -8.26 -2.08 15.30
C LEU A 164 -8.23 -2.22 16.83
N GLU A 165 -7.47 -3.18 17.36
CA GLU A 165 -7.29 -3.38 18.79
C GLU A 165 -6.68 -2.14 19.47
N SER A 166 -5.72 -1.47 18.81
CA SER A 166 -5.15 -0.21 19.32
C SER A 166 -6.16 0.94 19.44
N LEU A 167 -7.28 0.85 18.71
CA LEU A 167 -8.43 1.76 18.81
C LEU A 167 -9.50 1.27 19.79
N GLY A 168 -9.29 0.12 20.45
CA GLY A 168 -10.29 -0.55 21.29
C GLY A 168 -11.44 -1.16 20.47
N LEU A 169 -11.20 -1.47 19.20
CA LEU A 169 -12.19 -2.02 18.27
C LEU A 169 -11.81 -3.43 17.81
N CYS A 170 -12.75 -4.14 17.23
CA CYS A 170 -12.54 -5.41 16.55
C CYS A 170 -13.45 -5.50 15.32
N TRP A 171 -13.34 -6.57 14.53
CA TRP A 171 -14.20 -6.77 13.35
C TRP A 171 -15.70 -6.68 13.68
N GLY A 172 -16.11 -7.20 14.84
CA GLY A 172 -17.49 -7.17 15.32
C GLY A 172 -18.00 -5.79 15.75
N SER A 173 -17.13 -4.78 15.83
CA SER A 173 -17.52 -3.39 16.13
C SER A 173 -18.21 -2.69 14.94
N PHE A 174 -18.16 -3.30 13.74
CA PHE A 174 -18.65 -2.71 12.51
C PHE A 174 -19.86 -3.47 11.95
N GLN A 175 -20.85 -2.73 11.47
CA GLN A 175 -22.01 -3.32 10.80
C GLN A 175 -21.67 -3.81 9.40
N ARG A 176 -20.74 -3.09 8.75
CA ARG A 176 -20.21 -3.40 7.43
C ARG A 176 -18.74 -3.03 7.38
N SER A 177 -17.98 -3.84 6.68
CA SER A 177 -16.57 -3.62 6.37
C SER A 177 -16.36 -3.75 4.87
N TRP A 178 -15.64 -2.80 4.29
CA TRP A 178 -15.26 -2.79 2.88
C TRP A 178 -13.75 -2.98 2.77
N PHE A 179 -13.35 -3.65 1.71
CA PHE A 179 -11.97 -3.63 1.26
C PHE A 179 -11.91 -3.54 -0.26
N TYR A 180 -11.16 -2.55 -0.72
CA TYR A 180 -10.90 -2.28 -2.13
C TYR A 180 -9.48 -2.72 -2.47
N SER A 181 -9.30 -3.58 -3.46
CA SER A 181 -7.97 -4.01 -3.91
C SER A 181 -7.98 -4.49 -5.37
N ASP A 182 -6.84 -4.38 -6.05
CA ASP A 182 -6.59 -4.86 -7.41
C ASP A 182 -5.93 -6.24 -7.46
N SER A 183 -5.36 -6.74 -6.36
CA SER A 183 -4.48 -7.90 -6.38
C SER A 183 -5.05 -9.17 -5.75
N HIS A 184 -4.77 -10.32 -6.36
CA HIS A 184 -5.06 -11.62 -5.76
C HIS A 184 -4.35 -11.86 -4.42
N ASN A 185 -3.25 -11.16 -4.12
CA ASN A 185 -2.57 -11.27 -2.82
C ASN A 185 -3.41 -10.78 -1.64
N ASP A 186 -4.43 -9.98 -1.94
CA ASP A 186 -5.37 -9.42 -0.99
C ASP A 186 -6.62 -10.28 -0.82
N LEU A 187 -6.75 -11.39 -1.54
CA LEU A 187 -7.85 -12.36 -1.39
C LEU A 187 -8.12 -12.75 0.07
N PRO A 188 -7.11 -13.01 0.93
CA PRO A 188 -7.38 -13.32 2.34
C PRO A 188 -8.11 -12.22 3.09
N LEU A 189 -7.77 -10.95 2.84
CA LEU A 189 -8.43 -9.81 3.50
C LEU A 189 -9.76 -9.46 2.82
N LEU A 190 -9.86 -9.59 1.49
CA LEU A 190 -11.12 -9.46 0.75
C LEU A 190 -12.15 -10.49 1.22
N GLY A 191 -11.73 -11.73 1.44
CA GLY A 191 -12.60 -12.80 1.96
C GLY A 191 -13.01 -12.63 3.44
N LYS A 192 -12.43 -11.66 4.16
CA LYS A 192 -12.71 -11.41 5.59
C LYS A 192 -13.72 -10.27 5.81
N VAL A 193 -13.81 -9.32 4.88
CA VAL A 193 -14.74 -8.19 4.98
C VAL A 193 -16.14 -8.56 4.51
N THR A 194 -17.15 -7.78 4.92
CA THR A 194 -18.54 -8.03 4.47
C THR A 194 -18.76 -7.63 3.01
N ASP A 195 -18.01 -6.63 2.53
CA ASP A 195 -18.21 -5.99 1.25
C ASP A 195 -16.89 -5.85 0.46
N PRO A 196 -16.36 -6.97 -0.07
CA PRO A 196 -15.16 -6.93 -0.91
C PRO A 196 -15.46 -6.26 -2.25
N VAL A 197 -14.51 -5.44 -2.73
CA VAL A 197 -14.60 -4.78 -4.04
C VAL A 197 -13.28 -4.94 -4.77
N ALA A 198 -13.33 -5.53 -5.96
CA ALA A 198 -12.19 -5.64 -6.85
C ALA A 198 -12.05 -4.35 -7.69
N VAL A 199 -10.90 -3.70 -7.62
CA VAL A 199 -10.62 -2.44 -8.34
C VAL A 199 -9.59 -2.71 -9.42
N ASP A 200 -9.95 -2.52 -10.69
CA ASP A 200 -9.03 -2.76 -11.82
C ASP A 200 -8.23 -4.10 -11.69
N PRO A 201 -8.89 -5.23 -11.34
CA PRO A 201 -8.21 -6.39 -10.78
C PRO A 201 -7.34 -7.15 -11.78
N ASP A 202 -6.29 -7.80 -11.26
CA ASP A 202 -5.52 -8.82 -11.99
C ASP A 202 -6.41 -10.00 -12.42
N ASP A 203 -5.93 -10.81 -13.36
CA ASP A 203 -6.71 -11.92 -13.94
C ASP A 203 -7.17 -12.95 -12.91
N THR A 204 -6.40 -13.16 -11.85
CA THR A 204 -6.72 -14.13 -10.79
C THR A 204 -7.82 -13.58 -9.89
N LEU A 205 -7.69 -12.32 -9.43
CA LEU A 205 -8.71 -11.65 -8.64
C LEU A 205 -9.99 -11.45 -9.44
N ARG A 206 -9.90 -11.13 -10.74
CA ARG A 206 -11.06 -11.01 -11.64
C ARG A 206 -11.87 -12.31 -11.68
N LYS A 207 -11.22 -13.44 -11.96
CA LYS A 207 -11.89 -14.76 -11.97
C LYS A 207 -12.55 -15.09 -10.64
N HIS A 208 -11.90 -14.75 -9.53
CA HIS A 208 -12.43 -14.97 -8.19
C HIS A 208 -13.66 -14.08 -7.93
N ALA A 209 -13.57 -12.79 -8.25
CA ALA A 209 -14.66 -11.84 -8.14
C ALA A 209 -15.87 -12.26 -8.97
N ASP A 210 -15.66 -12.71 -10.21
CA ASP A 210 -16.73 -13.21 -11.07
C ASP A 210 -17.40 -14.46 -10.49
N THR A 211 -16.63 -15.37 -9.89
CA THR A 211 -17.15 -16.61 -9.28
C THR A 211 -18.02 -16.33 -8.06
N LEU A 212 -17.65 -15.33 -7.25
CA LEU A 212 -18.36 -14.96 -6.02
C LEU A 212 -19.29 -13.75 -6.19
N CYS A 213 -19.47 -13.27 -7.43
CA CYS A 213 -20.24 -12.07 -7.76
C CYS A 213 -19.82 -10.83 -6.97
N TRP A 214 -18.52 -10.67 -6.69
CA TRP A 214 -18.00 -9.46 -6.05
C TRP A 214 -18.06 -8.29 -7.03
N PRO A 215 -18.40 -7.07 -6.57
CA PRO A 215 -18.34 -5.87 -7.38
C PRO A 215 -16.93 -5.67 -7.97
N VAL A 216 -16.88 -5.47 -9.29
CA VAL A 216 -15.67 -5.06 -10.01
C VAL A 216 -15.86 -3.63 -10.49
N ILE A 217 -14.98 -2.72 -10.09
CA ILE A 217 -15.01 -1.32 -10.50
C ILE A 217 -13.69 -0.91 -11.15
N SER A 218 -13.70 0.25 -11.81
CA SER A 218 -12.48 0.93 -12.26
C SER A 218 -12.42 2.32 -11.66
N LEU A 219 -11.29 2.67 -11.06
CA LEU A 219 -11.00 4.03 -10.58
C LEU A 219 -10.11 4.80 -11.55
N ARG A 220 -9.78 4.18 -12.68
CA ARG A 220 -9.03 4.79 -13.77
C ARG A 220 -9.95 5.65 -14.65
N GLY A 221 -9.34 6.60 -15.35
CA GLY A 221 -10.01 7.52 -16.28
C GLY A 221 -10.51 6.78 -17.51
#